data_AF-A0A9D7WCF2-F1
#
_entry.id   AF-A0A9D7WCF2-F1
#
_cell.length_a   1.000
_cell.length_b   1.000
_cell.length_c   1.000
_cell.angle_alpha   90.00
_cell.angle_beta   90.00
_cell.angle_gamma   90.00
#
_symmetry.space_group_name_H-M   'P 1'
#
loop_
_entity.id
_entity.type
_entity.pdbx_description
1 polymer ?
#
loop_
_entity_poly.entity_id
_entity_poly.type
_entity_poly.pdbx_seq_one_letter_code
_entity_poly.pdbx_strand_id
1 'polypeptide(L)'
;MSTLISKNGPQIFTVYQNDLSEIQDLINSEGWDCHVKAVCHIQASIYDNAQIAVMHFDSCYKKVAEVVADDLNHVFEVGNIGPEDRITRFARMHSFSVGDIIEDEEGNRWMIAGVGFTPLTQAFKEAA
;
A
#
# COMPACT_ATOMS: atom_id res chain seq x y z
N MET A 1 -17.68 -15.67 13.59
CA MET A 1 -16.67 -16.73 13.77
C MET A 1 -15.77 -16.75 12.54
N SER A 2 -14.55 -16.24 12.67
CA SER A 2 -13.38 -16.77 12.01
C SER A 2 -12.21 -16.35 12.89
N THR A 3 -11.62 -17.31 13.59
CA THR A 3 -10.48 -17.07 14.47
C THR A 3 -9.28 -16.87 13.55
N LEU A 4 -8.76 -15.65 13.45
CA LEU A 4 -7.46 -15.37 12.85
C LEU A 4 -6.42 -16.16 13.66
N ILE A 5 -6.08 -17.35 13.19
CA ILE A 5 -4.89 -18.06 13.66
C ILE A 5 -3.73 -17.24 13.09
N SER A 6 -3.14 -16.41 13.94
CA SER A 6 -1.84 -15.78 13.66
C SER A 6 -0.90 -16.89 13.21
N LYS A 7 -0.53 -16.93 11.92
CA LYS A 7 0.51 -17.82 11.42
C LYS A 7 1.79 -17.43 12.17
N ASN A 8 2.27 -18.31 13.04
CA ASN A 8 3.51 -18.11 13.76
C ASN A 8 4.68 -18.48 12.85
N GLY A 9 5.18 -17.51 12.09
CA GLY A 9 6.40 -17.62 11.28
C GLY A 9 6.46 -16.59 10.14
N PRO A 10 7.64 -16.39 9.54
CA PRO A 10 7.79 -15.49 8.40
C PRO A 10 6.88 -15.91 7.24
N GLN A 11 6.21 -14.95 6.63
CA GLN A 11 5.40 -15.14 5.43
C GLN A 11 5.76 -14.10 4.37
N ILE A 12 5.28 -14.29 3.15
CA ILE A 12 5.49 -13.34 2.07
C ILE A 12 4.39 -12.28 2.09
N PHE A 13 4.79 -11.02 2.15
CA PHE A 13 3.91 -9.88 1.98
C PHE A 13 4.20 -9.21 0.64
N THR A 14 3.15 -8.92 -0.14
CA THR A 14 3.27 -8.12 -1.36
C THR A 14 3.08 -6.65 -1.04
N VAL A 15 3.94 -5.78 -1.59
CA VAL A 15 3.85 -4.34 -1.41
C VAL A 15 3.50 -3.66 -2.72
N TYR A 16 2.53 -2.74 -2.63
CA TYR A 16 2.01 -1.97 -3.73
C TYR A 16 2.18 -0.47 -3.45
N GLN A 17 2.67 0.26 -4.44
CA GLN A 17 2.93 1.70 -4.33
C GLN A 17 2.23 2.47 -5.46
N ASN A 18 1.86 3.71 -5.17
CA ASN A 18 1.30 4.61 -6.17
C ASN A 18 2.42 5.21 -7.03
N ASP A 19 2.38 4.95 -8.34
CA ASP A 19 3.37 5.48 -9.30
C ASP A 19 2.82 6.69 -10.05
N LEU A 20 3.27 7.87 -9.62
CA LEU A 20 2.92 9.17 -10.22
C LEU A 20 3.86 9.58 -11.36
N SER A 21 4.88 8.80 -11.69
CA SER A 21 5.96 9.23 -12.59
C SER A 21 5.49 9.67 -13.97
N GLU A 22 4.44 9.05 -14.50
CA GLU A 22 3.87 9.38 -15.80
C GLU A 22 2.98 10.63 -15.81
N ILE A 23 2.55 11.12 -14.64
CA ILE A 23 1.63 12.27 -14.51
C ILE A 23 2.22 13.46 -13.76
N GLN A 24 3.53 13.46 -13.46
CA GLN A 24 4.16 14.53 -12.68
C GLN A 24 4.01 15.90 -13.34
N ASP A 25 4.23 15.98 -14.66
CA ASP A 25 4.10 17.23 -15.40
C ASP A 25 2.66 17.77 -15.36
N LEU A 26 1.67 16.87 -15.47
CA LEU A 26 0.26 17.22 -15.38
C LEU A 26 -0.10 17.75 -13.99
N ILE A 27 0.39 17.10 -12.92
CA ILE A 27 0.18 17.58 -11.54
C ILE A 27 0.81 18.96 -11.36
N ASN A 28 2.01 19.17 -11.89
CA ASN A 28 2.71 20.45 -11.77
C ASN A 28 2.01 21.58 -12.55
N SER A 29 1.30 21.27 -13.64
CA SER A 29 0.57 22.27 -14.43
C SER A 29 -0.86 22.52 -13.99
N GLU A 30 -1.59 21.48 -13.55
CA GLU A 30 -3.04 21.53 -13.30
C GLU A 30 -3.42 21.34 -11.83
N GLY A 31 -2.50 20.86 -10.99
CA GLY A 31 -2.76 20.56 -9.58
C GLY A 31 -3.11 19.09 -9.34
N TRP A 32 -3.48 18.77 -8.10
CA TRP A 32 -3.63 17.38 -7.64
C TRP A 32 -4.95 16.70 -8.01
N ASP A 33 -5.94 17.45 -8.50
CA ASP A 33 -7.23 16.95 -8.96
C ASP A 33 -7.25 16.54 -10.44
N CYS A 34 -6.12 16.69 -11.16
CA CYS A 34 -6.00 16.43 -12.59
C CYS A 34 -6.14 14.96 -13.00
N HIS A 35 -5.89 14.02 -12.10
CA HIS A 35 -5.84 12.59 -12.43
C HIS A 35 -6.17 11.71 -11.22
N VAL A 36 -6.81 10.55 -11.45
CA VAL A 36 -7.21 9.62 -10.37
C VAL A 36 -6.04 9.17 -9.50
N LYS A 37 -4.86 8.94 -10.09
CA LYS A 37 -3.63 8.61 -9.34
C LYS A 37 -3.19 9.72 -8.40
N ALA A 38 -3.30 10.98 -8.82
CA ALA A 38 -2.93 12.15 -8.03
C ALA A 38 -3.92 12.33 -6.86
N VAL A 39 -5.23 12.24 -7.13
CA VAL A 39 -6.27 12.26 -6.11
C VAL A 39 -6.08 11.10 -5.12
N CYS A 40 -5.83 9.89 -5.64
CA CYS A 40 -5.57 8.71 -4.82
C CYS A 40 -4.35 8.91 -3.92
N HIS A 41 -3.26 9.48 -4.44
CA HIS A 41 -2.07 9.76 -3.64
C HIS A 41 -2.40 10.70 -2.49
N ILE A 42 -3.04 11.84 -2.77
CA ILE A 42 -3.39 12.82 -1.72
C ILE A 42 -4.35 12.25 -0.69
N GLN A 43 -5.40 11.54 -1.12
CA GLN A 43 -6.34 10.91 -0.20
C GLN A 43 -5.64 9.90 0.71
N ALA A 44 -4.77 9.05 0.16
CA ALA A 44 -4.10 8.01 0.92
C ALA A 44 -2.97 8.55 1.83
N SER A 45 -2.07 9.40 1.30
CA SER A 45 -0.83 9.82 1.98
C SER A 45 -0.99 11.04 2.89
N ILE A 46 -1.93 11.93 2.58
CA ILE A 46 -2.13 13.18 3.33
C ILE A 46 -3.36 13.08 4.24
N TYR A 47 -4.44 12.49 3.75
CA TYR A 47 -5.72 12.43 4.47
C TYR A 47 -5.99 11.08 5.15
N ASP A 48 -5.08 10.11 5.03
CA ASP A 48 -5.24 8.74 5.58
C ASP A 48 -6.59 8.10 5.17
N ASN A 49 -7.05 8.42 3.95
CA ASN A 49 -8.32 8.01 3.39
C ASN A 49 -8.11 7.02 2.24
N ALA A 50 -8.38 5.74 2.52
CA ALA A 50 -8.18 4.65 1.57
C ALA A 50 -9.30 4.49 0.53
N GLN A 51 -10.37 5.29 0.55
CA GLN A 51 -11.54 5.06 -0.32
C GLN A 51 -11.20 5.02 -1.82
N ILE A 52 -10.46 6.02 -2.31
CA ILE A 52 -10.06 6.08 -3.72
C ILE A 52 -9.08 4.95 -4.04
N ALA A 53 -8.18 4.62 -3.11
CA ALA A 53 -7.23 3.52 -3.26
C ALA A 53 -7.93 2.17 -3.45
N VAL A 54 -8.99 1.92 -2.69
CA VAL A 54 -9.80 0.70 -2.81
C VAL A 54 -10.60 0.69 -4.12
N MET A 55 -11.25 1.79 -4.48
CA MET A 55 -12.08 1.88 -5.70
C MET A 55 -11.27 1.75 -6.98
N HIS A 56 -10.02 2.25 -6.98
CA HIS A 56 -9.18 2.40 -8.16
C HIS A 56 -7.84 1.66 -8.04
N PHE A 57 -7.79 0.60 -7.23
CA PHE A 57 -6.55 -0.11 -6.87
C PHE A 57 -5.68 -0.44 -8.08
N ASP A 58 -6.22 -1.15 -9.08
CA ASP A 58 -5.46 -1.59 -10.26
C ASP A 58 -4.95 -0.44 -11.13
N SER A 59 -5.63 0.71 -11.10
CA SER A 59 -5.20 1.90 -11.84
C SER A 59 -4.25 2.80 -11.06
N CYS A 60 -4.29 2.73 -9.73
CA CYS A 60 -3.51 3.61 -8.86
C CYS A 60 -2.23 2.97 -8.35
N TYR A 61 -2.21 1.66 -8.16
CA TYR A 61 -1.14 0.95 -7.49
C TYR A 61 -0.45 -0.05 -8.39
N LYS A 62 0.86 -0.21 -8.17
CA LYS A 62 1.68 -1.19 -8.84
C LYS A 62 2.34 -2.09 -7.80
N LYS A 63 2.36 -3.40 -8.06
CA LYS A 63 3.19 -4.34 -7.30
C LYS A 63 4.66 -3.96 -7.48
N VAL A 64 5.32 -3.57 -6.39
CA VAL A 64 6.73 -3.14 -6.43
C VAL A 64 7.67 -4.16 -5.81
N ALA A 65 7.22 -4.91 -4.81
CA ALA A 65 8.06 -5.85 -4.09
C ALA A 65 7.26 -6.96 -3.40
N GLU A 66 7.97 -8.02 -3.05
CA GLU A 66 7.58 -9.03 -2.06
C GLU A 66 8.61 -9.00 -0.93
N VAL A 67 8.14 -9.13 0.32
CA VAL A 67 8.94 -9.04 1.53
C VAL A 67 8.66 -10.24 2.43
N VAL A 68 9.72 -10.93 2.84
CA VAL A 68 9.63 -11.98 3.85
C VAL A 68 9.67 -11.36 5.25
N ALA A 69 8.55 -11.41 5.97
CA ALA A 69 8.40 -10.76 7.27
C ALA A 69 7.44 -11.54 8.20
N ASP A 70 7.52 -11.26 9.50
CA ASP A 70 6.67 -11.93 10.50
C ASP A 70 5.30 -11.24 10.67
N ASP A 71 5.26 -9.92 10.50
CA ASP A 71 4.05 -9.10 10.60
C ASP A 71 4.21 -7.78 9.83
N LEU A 72 3.17 -6.94 9.84
CA LEU A 72 3.16 -5.65 9.13
C LEU A 72 4.23 -4.66 9.62
N ASN A 73 4.56 -4.64 10.91
CA ASN A 73 5.63 -3.78 11.43
C ASN A 73 6.98 -4.25 10.89
N HIS A 74 7.19 -5.56 10.85
CA HIS A 74 8.40 -6.14 10.29
C HIS A 74 8.52 -5.88 8.78
N VAL A 75 7.40 -5.89 8.02
CA VAL A 75 7.39 -5.44 6.62
C VAL A 75 7.88 -3.99 6.49
N PHE A 76 7.35 -3.10 7.34
CA PHE A 76 7.72 -1.69 7.35
C PHE A 76 9.20 -1.46 7.70
N GLU A 77 9.70 -2.21 8.68
CA GLU A 77 11.11 -2.19 9.07
C GLU A 77 12.01 -2.68 7.94
N VAL A 78 11.73 -3.88 7.41
CA VAL A 78 12.53 -4.47 6.33
C VAL A 78 12.54 -3.58 5.08
N GLY A 79 11.38 -3.06 4.68
CA GLY A 79 11.28 -2.20 3.49
C GLY A 79 12.06 -0.89 3.56
N ASN A 80 12.32 -0.37 4.78
CA ASN A 80 12.99 0.90 4.99
C ASN A 80 14.43 0.78 5.52
N ILE A 81 14.75 -0.29 6.24
CA ILE A 81 16.02 -0.50 6.93
C ILE A 81 16.75 -1.74 6.39
N GLY A 82 16.03 -2.77 5.97
CA GLY A 82 16.56 -4.06 5.52
C GLY A 82 16.40 -5.17 6.57
N PRO A 83 17.03 -6.34 6.36
CA PRO A 83 18.04 -6.63 5.34
C PRO A 83 17.45 -6.77 3.92
N GLU A 84 18.25 -6.42 2.91
CA GLU A 84 17.84 -6.44 1.48
C GLU A 84 17.57 -7.86 0.97
N ASP A 85 18.16 -8.89 1.57
CA ASP A 85 17.96 -10.30 1.18
C ASP A 85 16.53 -10.81 1.44
N ARG A 86 15.73 -10.06 2.20
CA ARG A 86 14.30 -10.33 2.42
C ARG A 86 13.40 -9.65 1.40
N ILE A 87 13.94 -8.86 0.46
CA ILE A 87 13.17 -8.07 -0.49
C ILE A 87 13.39 -8.60 -1.91
N THR A 88 12.31 -8.98 -2.58
CA THR A 88 12.31 -9.24 -4.03
C THR A 88 11.62 -8.08 -4.73
N ARG A 89 12.32 -7.38 -5.64
CA ARG A 89 11.81 -6.18 -6.33
C ARG A 89 11.29 -6.51 -7.73
N PHE A 90 10.10 -6.01 -8.07
CA PHE A 90 9.45 -6.22 -9.37
C PHE A 90 9.31 -4.93 -10.20
N ALA A 91 9.37 -3.76 -9.56
CA ALA A 91 9.27 -2.47 -10.21
C ALA A 91 10.08 -1.41 -9.45
N ARG A 92 10.06 -0.16 -9.94
CA ARG A 92 10.58 0.99 -9.19
C ARG A 92 9.90 1.04 -7.83
N MET A 93 10.70 1.03 -6.78
CA MET A 93 10.26 1.00 -5.39
C MET A 93 10.88 2.18 -4.64
N HIS A 94 10.09 2.88 -3.83
CA HIS A 94 10.55 3.87 -2.86
C HIS A 94 10.41 3.36 -1.43
N SER A 95 10.83 4.15 -0.45
CA SER A 95 10.61 3.87 0.98
C SER A 95 9.15 3.54 1.24
N PHE A 96 8.88 2.54 2.09
CA PHE A 96 7.51 2.18 2.44
C PHE A 96 6.95 3.26 3.34
N SER A 97 5.83 3.87 2.95
CA SER A 97 5.30 5.06 3.61
C SER A 97 3.77 5.10 3.63
N VAL A 98 3.23 6.13 4.28
CA VAL A 98 1.77 6.35 4.41
C VAL A 98 1.12 6.35 3.03
N GLY A 99 0.07 5.55 2.88
CA GLY A 99 -0.65 5.35 1.64
C GLY A 99 -0.20 4.14 0.82
N ASP A 100 0.96 3.53 1.09
CA ASP A 100 1.35 2.26 0.47
C ASP A 100 0.46 1.12 0.97
N ILE A 101 0.26 0.09 0.14
CA ILE A 101 -0.60 -1.06 0.47
C ILE A 101 0.25 -2.32 0.63
N ILE A 102 0.00 -3.05 1.70
CA ILE A 102 0.60 -4.34 2.02
C ILE A 102 -0.50 -5.41 1.91
N GLU A 103 -0.19 -6.51 1.24
CA GLU A 103 -1.06 -7.68 1.08
C GLU A 103 -0.38 -8.92 1.64
N ASP A 104 -1.10 -9.74 2.42
CA ASP A 104 -0.59 -11.04 2.88
C ASP A 104 -0.90 -12.17 1.87
N GLU A 105 -0.41 -13.38 2.16
CA GLU A 105 -0.65 -14.57 1.32
C GLU A 105 -2.12 -14.97 1.20
N GLU A 106 -2.98 -14.49 2.10
CA GLU A 106 -4.42 -14.77 2.10
C GLU A 106 -5.21 -13.71 1.33
N GLY A 107 -4.53 -12.68 0.80
CA GLY A 107 -5.14 -11.57 0.06
C GLY A 107 -5.74 -10.49 0.95
N ASN A 108 -5.48 -10.52 2.26
CA ASN A 108 -5.87 -9.44 3.15
C ASN A 108 -4.95 -8.25 2.89
N ARG A 109 -5.52 -7.05 2.83
CA ARG A 109 -4.78 -5.82 2.52
C ARG A 109 -4.85 -4.82 3.65
N TRP A 110 -3.77 -4.06 3.81
CA TRP A 110 -3.68 -2.93 4.73
C TRP A 110 -3.01 -1.76 4.04
N MET A 111 -3.51 -0.55 4.29
CA MET A 111 -2.79 0.68 3.95
C MET A 111 -1.92 1.08 5.15
N ILE A 112 -0.70 1.51 4.88
CA ILE A 112 0.16 2.12 5.90
C ILE A 112 -0.47 3.46 6.28
N ALA A 113 -0.86 3.60 7.54
CA ALA A 113 -1.56 4.78 8.06
C ALA A 113 -0.56 5.77 8.65
N GLY A 114 -1.01 6.98 9.00
CA GLY A 114 -0.16 7.96 9.70
C GLY A 114 0.42 7.39 11.01
N VAL A 115 -0.34 6.51 11.66
CA VAL A 115 0.12 5.66 12.77
C VAL A 115 -0.49 4.26 12.62
N GLY A 116 0.35 3.25 12.42
CA GLY A 116 -0.10 1.85 12.30
C GLY A 116 -0.60 1.51 10.90
N PHE A 117 -1.63 0.66 10.82
CA PHE A 117 -2.12 0.09 9.56
C PHE A 117 -3.65 0.08 9.52
N THR A 118 -4.23 0.55 8.41
CA THR A 118 -5.68 0.58 8.18
C THR A 118 -6.08 -0.65 7.36
N PRO A 119 -6.88 -1.59 7.91
CA PRO A 119 -7.34 -2.77 7.17
C PRO A 119 -8.24 -2.38 6.00
N LEU A 120 -7.89 -2.85 4.80
CA LEU A 120 -8.66 -2.70 3.57
C LEU A 120 -9.53 -3.95 3.38
N THR A 121 -10.39 -4.24 4.35
CA THR A 121 -11.36 -5.34 4.24
C THR A 121 -12.61 -4.89 3.48
N GLN A 122 -13.47 -5.84 3.09
CA GLN A 122 -14.74 -5.63 2.38
C GLN A 122 -15.72 -4.63 3.07
N ALA A 123 -15.45 -4.20 4.31
CA ALA A 123 -16.22 -3.23 5.09
C ALA A 123 -16.09 -1.77 4.60
N PHE A 124 -16.16 -1.56 3.28
CA PHE A 124 -16.49 -0.28 2.64
C PHE A 124 -17.70 -0.41 1.68
N LYS A 125 -18.41 -1.55 1.68
CA LYS A 125 -19.64 -1.76 0.89
C LYS A 125 -20.91 -1.03 1.41
N GLU A 126 -20.82 -0.24 2.48
CA GLU A 126 -22.02 0.39 3.09
C GLU A 126 -22.01 1.93 3.11
N ALA A 127 -21.18 2.58 2.28
CA ALA A 127 -21.22 4.04 2.12
C ALA A 127 -21.19 4.49 0.66
N ALA A 128 -21.95 3.78 -0.20
CA ALA A 128 -22.34 4.26 -1.53
C ALA A 128 -23.86 4.18 -1.67
#